data_AF-A0A7C7IJS3-F1
#
_entry.id   AF-A0A7C7IJS3-F1
#
_cell.length_a   1.000
_cell.length_b   1.000
_cell.length_c   1.000
_cell.angle_alpha   90.00
_cell.angle_beta   90.00
_cell.angle_gamma   90.00
#
_symmetry.space_group_name_H-M   'P 1'
#
loop_
_entity.id
_entity.type
_entity.pdbx_description
1 polymer ?
#
loop_
_entity_poly.entity_id
_entity_poly.type
_entity_poly.pdbx_seq_one_letter_code
_entity_poly.pdbx_strand_id
1 'polypeptide(L)'
;MAEVNPAEVSAILKEQLSGFEAEASLDEVGTVLTVGDGIANIYGLANAQYGELVEFEGGLEGMVLNLEEDNVGVVLLGPSKAIKEGDTVKRTQRIASVNVGEGIVGRVVDTLGMPIDGKGPISGETFQMPLERKAPGVIYREPVTEPMQTGIKSIDALVPVGRGQRELVIGDRQTGKTTVCIDTILNQKEFYDKG
;
A
#
# COMPACT_ATOMS: atom_id res chain seq x y z
N MET A 1 19.97 -30.81 -4.15
CA MET A 1 20.06 -29.42 -4.63
C MET A 1 19.78 -29.49 -6.12
N ALA A 2 18.68 -28.91 -6.59
CA ALA A 2 18.34 -28.99 -8.01
C ALA A 2 19.34 -28.15 -8.81
N GLU A 3 20.03 -28.78 -9.76
CA GLU A 3 20.93 -28.11 -10.69
C GLU A 3 20.12 -27.16 -11.56
N VAL A 4 20.34 -25.86 -11.40
CA VAL A 4 19.74 -24.83 -12.24
C VAL A 4 20.43 -24.89 -13.60
N ASN A 5 19.68 -25.24 -14.65
CA ASN A 5 20.21 -25.34 -16.00
C ASN A 5 20.47 -23.92 -16.58
N PRO A 6 21.73 -23.52 -16.82
CA PRO A 6 22.07 -22.17 -17.28
C PRO A 6 21.44 -21.80 -18.63
N ALA A 7 21.15 -22.82 -19.45
CA ALA A 7 20.53 -22.64 -20.76
C ALA A 7 19.08 -22.16 -20.67
N GLU A 8 18.31 -22.63 -19.68
CA GLU A 8 16.93 -22.18 -19.45
C GLU A 8 16.90 -20.72 -18.97
N VAL A 9 17.80 -20.35 -18.06
CA VAL A 9 17.93 -18.97 -17.59
C VAL A 9 18.30 -18.01 -18.73
N SER A 10 19.23 -18.41 -19.61
CA SER A 10 19.60 -17.61 -20.79
C SER A 10 18.48 -17.50 -21.82
N ALA A 11 17.66 -18.55 -21.99
CA ALA A 11 16.52 -18.53 -22.90
C ALA A 11 15.44 -17.57 -22.39
N ILE A 12 15.10 -17.65 -21.10
CA ILE A 12 14.12 -16.74 -20.45
C ILE A 12 14.58 -15.28 -20.56
N LEU A 13 15.85 -14.99 -20.30
CA LEU A 13 16.40 -13.63 -20.41
C LEU A 13 16.41 -13.11 -21.86
N LYS A 14 16.71 -13.96 -22.84
CA LYS A 14 16.65 -13.58 -24.27
C LYS A 14 15.22 -13.31 -24.73
N GLU A 15 14.27 -14.12 -24.26
CA GLU A 15 12.85 -13.93 -24.55
C GLU A 15 12.35 -12.59 -23.98
N GLN A 16 12.70 -12.27 -22.73
CA GLN A 16 12.40 -10.97 -22.11
C GLN A 16 13.03 -9.77 -22.84
N LEU A 17 14.25 -9.93 -23.38
CA LEU A 17 14.92 -8.87 -24.16
C LEU A 17 14.34 -8.70 -25.57
N SER A 18 13.80 -9.77 -26.17
CA SER A 18 13.30 -9.75 -27.55
C SER A 18 11.98 -9.00 -27.74
N GLY A 19 11.21 -8.79 -26.66
CA GLY A 19 9.98 -7.98 -26.66
C GLY A 19 10.18 -6.52 -26.28
N PHE A 20 11.43 -6.04 -26.15
CA PHE A 20 11.70 -4.65 -25.73
C PHE A 20 11.56 -3.68 -26.91
N GLU A 21 10.35 -3.18 -27.14
CA GLU A 21 10.10 -2.05 -28.03
C GLU A 21 10.53 -0.73 -27.36
N ALA A 22 11.63 -0.15 -27.84
CA ALA A 22 12.19 1.11 -27.37
C ALA A 22 11.47 2.36 -27.94
N GLU A 23 10.17 2.27 -28.26
CA GLU A 23 9.39 3.38 -28.81
C GLU A 23 8.52 4.10 -27.76
N ALA A 24 8.50 3.64 -26.51
CA ALA A 24 7.76 4.33 -25.46
C ALA A 24 8.49 5.58 -24.95
N SER A 25 7.91 6.73 -25.28
CA SER A 25 7.42 7.69 -24.28
C SER A 25 8.38 8.69 -23.62
N LEU A 26 8.72 9.76 -24.34
CA LEU A 26 9.13 11.01 -23.67
C LEU A 26 8.03 11.54 -22.72
N ASP A 27 6.74 11.25 -23.02
CA ASP A 27 5.60 11.69 -22.20
C ASP A 27 5.42 10.93 -20.88
N GLU A 28 6.04 9.76 -20.71
CA GLU A 28 5.90 8.90 -19.52
C GLU A 28 7.14 8.94 -18.61
N VAL A 29 8.16 9.68 -19.02
CA VAL A 29 9.40 9.88 -18.28
C VAL A 29 9.46 11.32 -17.82
N GLY A 30 9.97 11.52 -16.62
CA GLY A 30 10.23 12.83 -16.05
C GLY A 30 11.61 12.94 -15.45
N THR A 31 11.96 14.15 -15.06
CA THR A 31 13.22 14.48 -14.40
C THR A 31 12.94 15.25 -13.12
N VAL A 32 13.59 14.85 -12.03
CA VAL A 32 13.43 15.53 -10.74
C VAL A 32 14.02 16.94 -10.84
N LEU A 33 13.18 17.95 -10.64
CA LEU A 33 13.59 19.35 -10.57
C LEU A 33 14.14 19.69 -9.19
N THR A 34 13.39 19.35 -8.15
CA THR A 34 13.73 19.63 -6.76
C THR A 34 13.22 18.51 -5.86
N VAL A 35 13.95 18.22 -4.78
CA VAL A 35 13.51 17.28 -3.74
C VAL A 35 13.73 17.89 -2.36
N GLY A 36 12.69 17.84 -1.52
CA GLY A 36 12.73 18.42 -0.17
C GLY A 36 11.59 17.90 0.69
N ASP A 37 11.88 17.61 1.96
CA ASP A 37 10.88 17.19 2.96
C ASP A 37 9.94 16.03 2.53
N GLY A 38 10.45 15.12 1.70
CA GLY A 38 9.69 13.96 1.20
C GLY A 38 8.81 14.25 -0.03
N ILE A 39 8.94 15.44 -0.62
CA ILE A 39 8.25 15.85 -1.85
C ILE A 39 9.29 16.03 -2.95
N ALA A 40 8.98 15.53 -4.15
CA ALA A 40 9.74 15.75 -5.36
C ALA A 40 8.86 16.45 -6.40
N ASN A 41 9.38 17.52 -6.99
CA ASN A 41 8.77 18.17 -8.15
C ASN A 41 9.42 17.61 -9.41
N ILE A 42 8.63 17.13 -10.35
CA ILE A 42 9.10 16.42 -11.52
C ILE A 42 8.66 17.17 -12.77
N TYR A 43 9.60 17.46 -13.65
CA TYR A 43 9.29 17.95 -15.00
C TYR A 43 9.02 16.78 -15.93
N GLY A 44 8.03 16.91 -16.83
CA GLY A 44 7.59 15.83 -17.72
C GLY A 44 6.42 15.05 -17.13
N LEU A 45 6.38 13.73 -17.33
CA LEU A 45 5.25 12.87 -16.93
C LEU A 45 3.89 13.41 -17.42
N ALA A 46 3.81 13.87 -18.68
CA ALA A 46 2.67 14.59 -19.24
C ALA A 46 1.32 13.84 -19.10
N ASN A 47 1.37 12.51 -19.09
CA ASN A 47 0.17 11.67 -18.99
C ASN A 47 -0.11 11.16 -17.56
N ALA A 48 0.64 11.61 -16.55
CA ALA A 48 0.47 11.16 -15.16
C ALA A 48 -0.95 11.41 -14.64
N GLN A 49 -1.43 10.46 -13.85
CA GLN A 49 -2.75 10.54 -13.23
C GLN A 49 -2.63 10.86 -11.74
N TYR A 50 -3.62 11.55 -11.21
CA TYR A 50 -3.72 11.77 -9.77
C TYR A 50 -3.81 10.42 -9.03
N GLY A 51 -2.99 10.26 -7.99
CA GLY A 51 -2.90 9.01 -7.23
C GLY A 51 -2.15 7.89 -7.94
N GLU A 52 -1.48 8.16 -9.06
CA GLU A 52 -0.62 7.17 -9.73
C GLU A 52 0.69 6.99 -8.97
N LEU A 53 1.21 5.75 -8.97
CA LEU A 53 2.55 5.46 -8.51
C LEU A 53 3.57 5.75 -9.62
N VAL A 54 4.70 6.31 -9.22
CA VAL A 54 5.85 6.54 -10.09
C VAL A 54 7.09 5.92 -9.47
N GLU A 55 8.01 5.47 -10.31
CA GLU A 55 9.26 4.84 -9.90
C GLU A 55 10.43 5.75 -10.22
N PHE A 56 11.21 6.07 -9.19
CA PHE A 56 12.43 6.87 -9.31
C PHE A 56 13.62 5.98 -9.66
N GLU A 57 14.66 6.58 -10.22
CA GLU A 57 15.95 5.95 -10.39
C GLU A 57 16.46 5.39 -9.05
N GLY A 58 16.69 4.08 -8.99
CA GLY A 58 17.01 3.36 -7.75
C GLY A 58 15.84 2.58 -7.12
N GLY A 59 14.65 2.61 -7.75
CA GLY A 59 13.52 1.75 -7.40
C GLY A 59 12.66 2.26 -6.23
N LEU A 60 12.89 3.49 -5.77
CA LEU A 60 12.00 4.13 -4.80
C LEU A 60 10.69 4.49 -5.49
N GLU A 61 9.56 4.16 -4.88
CA GLU A 61 8.25 4.58 -5.37
C GLU A 61 7.82 5.92 -4.75
N GLY A 62 7.02 6.67 -5.51
CA GLY A 62 6.31 7.84 -5.03
C GLY A 62 4.88 7.87 -5.56
N MET A 63 4.04 8.72 -4.99
CA MET A 63 2.64 8.89 -5.37
C MET A 63 2.39 10.31 -5.87
N VAL A 64 1.79 10.42 -7.05
CA VAL A 64 1.38 11.69 -7.65
C VAL A 64 0.24 12.30 -6.84
N LEU A 65 0.45 13.51 -6.33
CA LEU A 65 -0.57 14.27 -5.59
C LEU A 65 -0.97 15.57 -6.29
N ASN A 66 -0.06 16.22 -7.01
CA ASN A 66 -0.36 17.47 -7.72
C ASN A 66 0.01 17.32 -9.19
N LEU A 67 -0.86 17.81 -10.06
CA LEU A 67 -0.64 17.94 -11.50
C LEU A 67 -0.71 19.43 -11.82
N GLU A 68 0.45 20.07 -11.98
CA GLU A 68 0.57 21.45 -12.42
C GLU A 68 0.79 21.51 -13.93
N GLU A 69 0.73 22.70 -14.53
CA GLU A 69 0.92 22.86 -15.98
C GLU A 69 2.33 22.44 -16.42
N ASP A 70 3.35 22.77 -15.61
CA ASP A 70 4.76 22.58 -15.96
C ASP A 70 5.46 21.50 -15.12
N ASN A 71 4.83 20.99 -14.07
CA ASN A 71 5.45 19.99 -13.19
C ASN A 71 4.41 19.08 -12.51
N VAL A 72 4.88 17.96 -11.98
CA VAL A 72 4.11 17.00 -11.21
C VAL A 72 4.69 16.91 -9.80
N GLY A 73 3.84 17.13 -8.80
CA GLY A 73 4.20 17.00 -7.39
C GLY A 73 4.00 15.56 -6.91
N VAL A 74 5.08 14.93 -6.47
CA VAL A 74 5.12 13.53 -6.03
C VAL A 74 5.57 13.43 -4.60
N VAL A 75 4.81 12.72 -3.77
CA VAL A 75 5.22 12.36 -2.41
C VAL A 75 6.00 11.05 -2.44
N LEU A 76 7.19 11.06 -1.86
CA LEU A 76 8.08 9.91 -1.82
C LEU A 76 7.59 8.90 -0.77
N LEU A 77 7.50 7.62 -1.15
CA LEU A 77 7.13 6.52 -0.26
C LEU A 77 8.38 5.88 0.36
N GLY A 78 9.25 6.72 0.92
CA GLY A 78 10.49 6.30 1.56
C GLY A 78 11.49 7.44 1.78
N PRO A 79 12.76 7.13 2.11
CA PRO A 79 13.74 8.14 2.47
C PRO A 79 14.19 8.98 1.26
N SER A 80 14.01 10.30 1.35
CA SER A 80 14.37 11.27 0.29
C SER A 80 15.87 11.33 -0.04
N LYS A 81 16.74 10.87 0.87
CA LYS A 81 18.21 10.91 0.68
C LYS A 81 18.71 10.12 -0.52
N ALA A 82 17.91 9.17 -1.01
CA ALA A 82 18.25 8.37 -2.18
C ALA A 82 18.05 9.12 -3.50
N ILE A 83 17.23 10.18 -3.50
CA ILE A 83 16.82 10.93 -4.69
C ILE A 83 17.59 12.24 -4.79
N LYS A 84 17.96 12.61 -6.02
CA LYS A 84 18.67 13.84 -6.35
C LYS A 84 17.99 14.56 -7.51
N GLU A 85 18.29 15.85 -7.61
CA GLU A 85 17.92 16.64 -8.80
C GLU A 85 18.59 16.05 -10.04
N GLY A 86 17.83 15.97 -11.13
CA GLY A 86 18.26 15.33 -12.36
C GLY A 86 17.96 13.83 -12.46
N ASP A 87 17.55 13.17 -11.37
CA ASP A 87 17.20 11.75 -11.41
C ASP A 87 16.00 11.50 -12.34
N THR A 88 16.01 10.35 -13.00
CA THR A 88 14.92 9.96 -13.89
C THR A 88 13.75 9.40 -13.09
N VAL A 89 12.52 9.75 -13.47
CA VAL A 89 11.30 9.18 -12.90
C VAL A 89 10.43 8.61 -14.00
N LYS A 90 9.84 7.44 -13.77
CA LYS A 90 8.99 6.75 -14.73
C LYS A 90 7.61 6.49 -14.16
N ARG A 91 6.61 6.60 -15.02
CA ARG A 91 5.25 6.18 -14.69
C ARG A 91 5.18 4.67 -14.51
N THR A 92 4.44 4.22 -13.49
CA THR A 92 4.09 2.80 -13.36
C THR A 92 2.78 2.47 -14.07
N GLN A 93 2.01 3.50 -14.49
CA GLN A 93 0.66 3.37 -15.04
C GLN A 93 -0.32 2.67 -14.10
N ARG A 94 0.00 2.65 -12.81
CA ARG A 94 -0.81 2.04 -11.76
C ARG A 94 -1.25 3.10 -10.78
N ILE A 95 -2.56 3.25 -10.61
CA ILE A 95 -3.10 3.94 -9.45
C ILE A 95 -2.64 3.22 -8.18
N ALA A 96 -2.34 4.00 -7.14
CA ALA A 96 -1.85 3.52 -5.86
C ALA A 96 -2.74 2.39 -5.36
N SER A 97 -2.11 1.21 -5.25
CA SER A 97 -2.77 -0.06 -5.01
C SER A 97 -1.85 -0.97 -4.22
N VAL A 98 -2.47 -1.88 -3.50
CA VAL A 98 -1.80 -2.89 -2.69
C VAL A 98 -2.32 -4.27 -3.07
N ASN A 99 -1.45 -5.26 -3.01
CA ASN A 99 -1.85 -6.65 -3.17
C ASN A 99 -2.48 -7.13 -1.87
N VAL A 100 -3.72 -7.62 -1.94
CA VAL A 100 -4.46 -8.14 -0.78
C VAL A 100 -4.72 -9.63 -0.94
N GLY A 101 -4.74 -10.36 0.16
CA GLY A 101 -5.07 -11.78 0.20
C GLY A 101 -4.95 -12.34 1.60
N GLU A 102 -5.48 -13.54 1.83
CA GLU A 102 -5.45 -14.22 3.12
C GLU A 102 -4.02 -14.47 3.63
N GLY A 103 -3.04 -14.58 2.73
CA GLY A 103 -1.63 -14.75 3.06
C GLY A 103 -0.99 -13.59 3.86
N ILE A 104 -1.68 -12.45 3.98
CA ILE A 104 -1.25 -11.31 4.81
C ILE A 104 -1.51 -11.58 6.30
N VAL A 105 -2.47 -12.44 6.65
CA VAL A 105 -2.82 -12.71 8.04
C VAL A 105 -1.60 -13.23 8.80
N GLY A 106 -1.22 -12.54 9.89
CA GLY A 106 -0.05 -12.89 10.70
C GLY A 106 1.30 -12.36 10.19
N ARG A 107 1.30 -11.54 9.13
CA ARG A 107 2.48 -10.84 8.60
C ARG A 107 2.59 -9.42 9.13
N VAL A 108 3.79 -8.87 9.11
CA VAL A 108 4.01 -7.42 9.24
C VAL A 108 4.41 -6.88 7.87
N VAL A 109 3.65 -5.92 7.37
CA VAL A 109 3.83 -5.31 6.05
C VAL A 109 3.99 -3.81 6.17
N ASP A 110 4.61 -3.19 5.17
CA ASP A 110 4.66 -1.75 5.02
C ASP A 110 3.37 -1.18 4.38
N THR A 111 3.36 0.12 4.09
CA THR A 111 2.21 0.83 3.51
C THR A 111 1.88 0.42 2.07
N LEU A 112 2.81 -0.20 1.35
CA LEU A 112 2.62 -0.73 0.00
C LEU A 112 2.27 -2.23 -0.01
N GLY A 113 2.15 -2.83 1.18
CA GLY A 113 1.84 -4.25 1.35
C GLY A 113 3.05 -5.17 1.19
N MET A 114 4.27 -4.64 1.20
CA MET A 114 5.49 -5.45 1.14
C MET A 114 5.84 -5.99 2.53
N PRO A 115 6.22 -7.28 2.67
CA PRO A 115 6.53 -7.86 3.96
C PRO A 115 7.85 -7.34 4.53
N ILE A 116 7.81 -6.88 5.79
CA ILE A 116 8.98 -6.36 6.53
C ILE A 116 9.36 -7.22 7.75
N ASP A 117 8.67 -8.33 7.96
CA ASP A 117 8.91 -9.26 9.09
C ASP A 117 10.05 -10.28 8.85
N GLY A 118 10.68 -10.28 7.67
CA GLY A 118 11.76 -11.20 7.32
C GLY A 118 11.32 -12.65 7.06
N LYS A 119 10.02 -12.95 7.00
CA LYS A 119 9.50 -14.31 6.78
C LYS A 119 9.38 -14.70 5.29
N GLY A 120 10.01 -13.93 4.39
CA GLY A 120 9.94 -14.12 2.94
C GLY A 120 8.68 -13.52 2.28
N PRO A 121 8.39 -13.85 1.02
CA PRO A 121 7.23 -13.32 0.30
C PRO A 121 5.88 -13.71 0.92
N ILE A 122 4.81 -13.00 0.58
CA ILE A 122 3.43 -13.38 0.94
C ILE A 122 3.02 -14.57 0.06
N SER A 123 2.50 -15.64 0.68
CA SER A 123 2.05 -16.84 -0.03
C SER A 123 0.57 -16.78 -0.39
N GLY A 124 0.18 -17.50 -1.42
CA GLY A 124 -1.22 -17.63 -1.84
C GLY A 124 -1.61 -16.64 -2.93
N GLU A 125 -2.88 -16.69 -3.33
CA GLU A 125 -3.42 -15.79 -4.34
C GLU A 125 -3.59 -14.39 -3.75
N THR A 126 -3.15 -13.38 -4.51
CA THR A 126 -3.32 -11.98 -4.17
C THR A 126 -4.05 -11.23 -5.28
N PHE A 127 -4.85 -10.26 -4.87
CA PHE A 127 -5.61 -9.40 -5.76
C PHE A 127 -5.13 -7.98 -5.59
N GLN A 128 -4.86 -7.30 -6.70
CA GLN A 128 -4.52 -5.89 -6.67
C GLN A 128 -5.78 -5.07 -6.33
N MET A 129 -5.74 -4.33 -5.22
CA MET A 129 -6.83 -3.46 -4.79
C MET A 129 -6.34 -2.00 -4.73
N PRO A 130 -7.08 -1.04 -5.31
CA PRO A 130 -6.74 0.37 -5.19
C PRO A 130 -6.89 0.85 -3.75
N LEU A 131 -5.96 1.70 -3.30
CA LEU A 131 -6.01 2.33 -1.98
C LEU A 131 -7.23 3.25 -1.86
N GLU A 132 -7.51 4.02 -2.91
CA GLU A 132 -8.68 4.88 -3.00
C GLU A 132 -9.79 4.20 -3.79
N ARG A 133 -10.88 3.90 -3.11
CA ARG A 133 -12.11 3.40 -3.74
C ARG A 133 -13.33 3.97 -3.07
N LYS A 134 -14.41 4.13 -3.85
CA LYS A 134 -15.69 4.59 -3.31
C LYS A 134 -16.21 3.57 -2.29
N ALA A 135 -16.58 4.07 -1.11
CA ALA A 135 -17.20 3.24 -0.09
C ALA A 135 -18.59 2.74 -0.54
N PRO A 136 -19.08 1.60 0.00
CA PRO A 136 -20.43 1.11 -0.27
C PRO A 136 -21.49 2.16 0.08
N GLY A 137 -22.37 2.43 -0.88
CA GLY A 137 -23.53 3.31 -0.73
C GLY A 137 -24.60 2.73 0.22
N VAL A 138 -25.60 3.54 0.56
CA VAL A 138 -26.63 3.19 1.57
C VAL A 138 -27.35 1.88 1.27
N ILE A 139 -27.68 1.62 0.00
CA ILE A 139 -28.40 0.40 -0.44
C ILE A 139 -27.61 -0.90 -0.23
N TYR A 140 -26.28 -0.81 -0.09
CA TYR A 140 -25.40 -1.96 0.12
C TYR A 140 -25.04 -2.17 1.60
N ARG A 141 -25.65 -1.39 2.50
CA ARG A 141 -25.40 -1.47 3.95
C ARG A 141 -26.54 -2.16 4.64
N GLU A 142 -26.21 -2.91 5.68
CA GLU A 142 -27.16 -3.51 6.60
C GLU A 142 -27.09 -2.82 7.97
N PRO A 143 -28.20 -2.80 8.73
CA PRO A 143 -28.16 -2.37 10.12
C PRO A 143 -27.15 -3.21 10.91
N VAL A 144 -26.38 -2.55 11.77
CA VAL A 144 -25.44 -3.24 12.66
C VAL A 144 -26.24 -3.92 13.78
N THR A 145 -26.35 -5.24 13.72
CA THR A 145 -27.12 -6.07 14.67
C THR A 145 -26.26 -7.06 15.45
N GLU A 146 -25.03 -7.30 15.00
CA GLU A 146 -24.11 -8.26 15.61
C GLU A 146 -23.08 -7.56 16.52
N PRO A 147 -22.90 -8.01 17.77
CA PRO A 147 -21.90 -7.43 18.65
C PRO A 147 -20.47 -7.87 18.26
N MET A 148 -19.52 -6.96 18.45
CA MET A 148 -18.08 -7.22 18.47
C MET A 148 -17.59 -7.07 19.90
N GLN A 149 -17.38 -8.20 20.57
CA GLN A 149 -17.05 -8.24 21.99
C GLN A 149 -15.63 -7.76 22.21
N THR A 150 -15.44 -6.72 23.02
CA THR A 150 -14.11 -6.21 23.34
C THR A 150 -13.41 -7.00 24.43
N GLY A 151 -14.18 -7.69 25.29
CA GLY A 151 -13.67 -8.37 26.48
C GLY A 151 -13.49 -7.42 27.67
N ILE A 152 -13.86 -6.15 27.50
CA ILE A 152 -13.71 -5.10 28.51
C ILE A 152 -15.10 -4.77 29.05
N LYS A 153 -15.38 -5.20 30.29
CA LYS A 153 -16.70 -5.06 30.94
C LYS A 153 -17.29 -3.66 30.85
N SER A 154 -16.50 -2.61 31.05
CA SER A 154 -17.00 -1.24 31.00
C SER A 154 -17.40 -0.80 29.59
N ILE A 155 -16.75 -1.33 28.55
CA ILE A 155 -17.10 -1.03 27.15
C ILE A 155 -18.30 -1.89 26.76
N ASP A 156 -18.21 -3.21 26.90
CA ASP A 156 -19.26 -4.13 26.45
C ASP A 156 -20.61 -3.91 27.17
N ALA A 157 -20.61 -3.38 28.40
CA ALA A 157 -21.83 -3.08 29.15
C ALA A 157 -22.39 -1.67 28.91
N LEU A 158 -21.54 -0.65 28.75
CA LEU A 158 -21.97 0.76 28.69
C LEU A 158 -22.01 1.31 27.27
N VAL A 159 -21.05 0.90 26.42
CA VAL A 159 -20.87 1.38 25.05
C VAL A 159 -20.56 0.16 24.16
N PRO A 160 -21.55 -0.73 23.93
CA PRO A 160 -21.33 -1.92 23.12
C PRO A 160 -20.95 -1.53 21.69
N VAL A 161 -19.98 -2.25 21.12
CA VAL A 161 -19.50 -2.03 19.75
C VAL A 161 -20.07 -3.13 18.86
N GLY A 162 -20.67 -2.77 17.73
CA GLY A 162 -21.18 -3.73 16.75
C GLY A 162 -20.25 -3.96 15.54
N ARG A 163 -20.39 -5.11 14.87
CA ARG A 163 -19.68 -5.44 13.63
C ARG A 163 -20.13 -4.50 12.51
N GLY A 164 -19.20 -3.73 11.95
CA GLY A 164 -19.48 -2.69 10.95
C GLY A 164 -19.71 -1.29 11.53
N GLN A 165 -19.65 -1.14 12.86
CA GLN A 165 -19.65 0.16 13.52
C GLN A 165 -18.28 0.84 13.44
N ARG A 166 -18.26 2.17 13.56
CA ARG A 166 -17.05 2.98 13.76
C ARG A 166 -17.09 3.54 15.17
N GLU A 167 -16.13 3.17 16.00
CA GLU A 167 -16.03 3.61 17.40
C GLU A 167 -14.69 4.32 17.64
N LEU A 168 -14.73 5.54 18.16
CA LEU A 168 -13.53 6.36 18.38
C LEU A 168 -12.99 6.16 19.80
N VAL A 169 -11.73 5.74 19.93
CA VAL A 169 -11.01 5.70 21.21
C VAL A 169 -10.17 6.96 21.37
N ILE A 170 -10.61 7.87 22.23
CA ILE A 170 -9.95 9.18 22.49
C ILE A 170 -9.54 9.32 23.96
N GLY A 171 -8.43 10.02 24.21
CA GLY A 171 -7.91 10.31 25.54
C GLY A 171 -6.45 10.78 25.51
N ASP A 172 -5.93 11.21 26.66
CA ASP A 172 -4.58 11.77 26.80
C ASP A 172 -3.46 10.76 26.55
N ARG A 173 -2.21 11.23 26.55
CA ARG A 173 -1.04 10.35 26.48
C ARG A 173 -1.08 9.35 27.65
N GLN A 174 -0.70 8.10 27.37
CA GLN A 174 -0.59 7.03 28.38
C GLN A 174 -1.91 6.65 29.10
N THR A 175 -3.07 6.92 28.52
CA THR A 175 -4.38 6.52 29.08
C THR A 175 -4.85 5.13 28.68
N GLY A 176 -3.99 4.28 28.12
CA GLY A 176 -4.35 2.90 27.77
C GLY A 176 -5.10 2.71 26.45
N LYS A 177 -5.21 3.74 25.59
CA LYS A 177 -5.88 3.63 24.26
C LYS A 177 -5.40 2.43 23.45
N THR A 178 -4.10 2.23 23.34
CA THR A 178 -3.50 1.11 22.61
C THR A 178 -3.78 -0.22 23.28
N THR A 179 -3.75 -0.28 24.61
CA THR A 179 -4.07 -1.48 25.40
C THR A 179 -5.50 -1.94 25.13
N VAL A 180 -6.47 -1.01 25.16
CA VAL A 180 -7.87 -1.30 24.85
C VAL A 180 -8.02 -1.94 23.46
N CYS A 181 -7.37 -1.36 22.43
CA CYS A 181 -7.45 -1.90 21.07
C CYS A 181 -6.75 -3.26 20.92
N ILE A 182 -5.59 -3.47 21.56
CA ILE A 182 -4.86 -4.75 21.50
C ILE A 182 -5.66 -5.84 22.23
N ASP A 183 -6.18 -5.57 23.43
CA ASP A 183 -6.98 -6.53 24.19
C ASP A 183 -8.25 -6.92 23.40
N THR A 184 -8.86 -5.95 22.72
CA THR A 184 -9.98 -6.20 21.80
C THR A 184 -9.59 -7.15 20.67
N ILE A 185 -8.42 -6.95 20.03
CA ILE A 185 -7.91 -7.85 18.98
C ILE A 185 -7.68 -9.27 19.53
N LEU A 186 -7.06 -9.38 20.70
CA LEU A 186 -6.80 -10.67 21.35
C LEU A 186 -8.09 -11.42 21.67
N ASN A 187 -9.12 -10.71 22.14
CA ASN A 187 -10.42 -11.30 22.47
C ASN A 187 -11.11 -11.90 21.23
N GLN A 188 -10.82 -11.42 20.01
CA GLN A 188 -11.42 -11.96 18.80
C GLN A 188 -10.97 -13.39 18.48
N LYS A 189 -9.87 -13.88 19.06
CA LYS A 189 -9.36 -15.23 18.81
C LYS A 189 -10.39 -16.31 19.13
N GLU A 190 -11.06 -16.22 20.28
CA GLU A 190 -12.06 -17.21 20.67
C GLU A 190 -13.25 -17.26 19.69
N PHE A 191 -13.66 -16.10 19.17
CA PHE A 191 -14.74 -16.02 18.20
C PHE A 191 -14.29 -16.56 16.83
N TYR A 192 -13.07 -16.20 16.39
CA TYR A 192 -12.50 -16.75 15.16
C TYR A 192 -12.38 -18.28 15.20
N ASP A 193 -11.92 -18.84 16.31
CA ASP A 193 -11.75 -20.30 16.47
C ASP A 193 -13.11 -21.05 16.51
N LYS A 194 -14.22 -20.36 16.83
CA LYS A 194 -15.59 -20.93 16.84
C LYS A 194 -16.30 -20.85 15.49
N GLY A 195 -15.80 -20.04 14.55
CA GLY A 195 -16.48 -19.68 13.30
C GLY A 195 -17.56 -18.62 13.49
#